data_AF-A0A962VHT3-F1
#
_entry.id   AF-A0A962VHT3-F1
#
_cell.length_a   1.000
_cell.length_b   1.000
_cell.length_c   1.000
_cell.angle_alpha   90.00
_cell.angle_beta   90.00
_cell.angle_gamma   90.00
#
_symmetry.space_group_name_H-M   'P 1'
#
loop_
_entity.id
_entity.type
_entity.pdbx_description
1 polymer ?
#
loop_
_entity_poly.entity_id
_entity_poly.type
_entity_poly.pdbx_seq_one_letter_code
_entity_poly.pdbx_strand_id
1 'polypeptide(L)'
;MADTGSASVIRAAIEWPTVAVAALIYGAFGMLTWHYHALAWWLVLPLAAYLIAWHGSLQHEVVHDHPTSWRWLNRLLVLPSLWLWLPFELYRESHQAHHRNEFLTDPLQDPESYYLSAAQWQQLPPWRQALRWSYNTVLGRL
;
A
#
# COMPACT_ATOMS: atom_id res chain seq x y z
N MET A 1 20.74 3.40 -46.72
CA MET A 1 21.32 2.50 -45.71
C MET A 1 20.50 2.70 -44.44
N ALA A 2 19.44 1.92 -44.28
CA ALA A 2 18.49 2.07 -43.17
C ALA A 2 18.92 1.12 -42.05
N ASP A 3 19.17 1.71 -40.89
CA ASP A 3 19.55 1.05 -39.65
C ASP A 3 18.33 0.30 -39.08
N THR A 4 18.35 -1.03 -39.20
CA THR A 4 17.36 -1.90 -38.54
C THR A 4 17.76 -2.06 -37.08
N GLY A 5 17.43 -1.05 -36.28
CA GLY A 5 17.49 -1.13 -34.83
C GLY A 5 16.54 -2.21 -34.33
N SER A 6 17.07 -3.40 -34.06
CA SER A 6 16.36 -4.45 -33.34
C SER A 6 16.05 -3.95 -31.94
N ALA A 7 14.83 -3.44 -31.74
CA ALA A 7 14.30 -3.19 -30.41
C ALA A 7 14.28 -4.53 -29.67
N SER A 8 15.28 -4.75 -28.81
CA SER A 8 15.24 -5.83 -27.84
C SER A 8 14.06 -5.54 -26.92
N VAL A 9 12.95 -6.22 -27.15
CA VAL A 9 11.87 -6.31 -26.16
C VAL A 9 12.48 -7.01 -24.96
N ILE A 10 12.95 -6.24 -23.98
CA ILE A 10 13.35 -6.79 -22.69
C ILE A 10 12.10 -7.46 -22.14
N ARG A 11 12.08 -8.80 -22.16
CA ARG A 11 11.08 -9.57 -21.42
C ARG A 11 11.31 -9.23 -19.95
N ALA A 12 10.43 -8.42 -19.37
CA ALA A 12 10.43 -8.17 -17.95
C ALA A 12 10.39 -9.53 -17.23
N ALA A 13 11.45 -9.85 -16.49
CA ALA A 13 11.49 -11.07 -15.69
C ALA A 13 10.40 -10.96 -14.62
N ILE A 14 9.64 -12.03 -14.42
CA ILE A 14 8.66 -12.10 -13.34
C ILE A 14 9.38 -11.96 -12.01
N GLU A 15 8.92 -11.05 -11.16
CA GLU A 15 9.45 -10.89 -9.82
C GLU A 15 8.84 -11.93 -8.88
N TRP A 16 9.42 -13.13 -8.92
CA TRP A 16 9.03 -14.25 -8.07
C TRP A 16 8.98 -13.95 -6.56
N PRO A 17 9.84 -13.08 -5.98
CA PRO A 17 9.71 -12.70 -4.57
C PRO A 17 8.33 -12.11 -4.24
N THR A 18 7.83 -11.19 -5.06
CA THR A 18 6.51 -10.57 -4.88
C THR A 18 5.38 -11.59 -5.04
N VAL A 19 5.50 -12.51 -6.00
CA VAL A 19 4.55 -13.63 -6.15
C VAL A 19 4.53 -14.53 -4.92
N ALA A 20 5.70 -14.84 -4.35
CA ALA A 20 5.81 -15.64 -3.13
C ALA A 20 5.22 -14.91 -1.92
N VAL A 21 5.44 -13.60 -1.78
CA VAL A 21 4.82 -12.76 -0.74
C VAL A 21 3.30 -12.78 -0.87
N ALA A 22 2.76 -12.64 -2.08
CA ALA A 22 1.32 -12.73 -2.31
C ALA A 22 0.75 -14.09 -1.88
N ALA A 23 1.39 -15.19 -2.31
CA ALA A 23 0.97 -16.54 -1.92
C ALA A 23 1.03 -16.74 -0.40
N LEU A 24 2.06 -16.23 0.27
CA LEU A 24 2.22 -16.33 1.71
C LEU A 24 1.17 -15.51 2.47
N ILE A 25 0.89 -14.29 2.05
CA ILE A 25 -0.13 -13.43 2.68
C ILE A 25 -1.52 -14.07 2.57
N TYR A 26 -1.95 -14.45 1.37
CA TYR A 26 -3.27 -15.07 1.18
C TYR A 26 -3.36 -16.46 1.82
N GLY A 27 -2.31 -17.25 1.72
CA GLY A 27 -2.24 -18.56 2.36
C GLY A 27 -2.34 -18.46 3.88
N ALA A 28 -1.53 -17.59 4.50
CA ALA A 28 -1.55 -17.37 5.94
C ALA A 28 -2.87 -16.77 6.42
N PHE A 29 -3.42 -15.79 5.69
CA PHE A 29 -4.72 -15.20 6.03
C PHE A 29 -5.85 -16.23 5.92
N GLY A 30 -5.85 -17.04 4.86
CA GLY A 30 -6.81 -18.13 4.67
C GLY A 30 -6.72 -19.17 5.77
N MET A 31 -5.51 -19.62 6.12
CA MET A 31 -5.28 -20.57 7.23
C MET A 31 -5.72 -19.98 8.58
N LEU A 32 -5.35 -18.73 8.87
CA LEU A 32 -5.74 -18.05 10.10
C LEU A 32 -7.26 -17.94 10.21
N THR A 33 -7.92 -17.56 9.12
CA THR A 33 -9.38 -17.43 9.05
C THR A 33 -10.05 -18.79 9.19
N TRP A 34 -9.53 -19.84 8.57
CA TRP A 34 -10.10 -21.19 8.64
C TRP A 34 -9.98 -21.80 10.04
N HIS A 35 -8.83 -21.59 10.71
CA HIS A 35 -8.53 -22.17 12.02
C HIS A 35 -8.78 -21.22 13.20
N TYR A 36 -9.48 -20.09 13.00
CA TYR A 36 -9.63 -19.06 14.03
C TYR A 36 -10.23 -19.58 15.34
N HIS A 37 -11.12 -20.57 15.28
CA HIS A 37 -11.74 -21.19 16.45
C HIS A 37 -10.77 -21.95 17.36
N ALA A 38 -9.63 -22.41 16.82
CA ALA A 38 -8.60 -23.12 17.57
C ALA A 38 -7.61 -22.16 18.26
N LEU A 39 -7.76 -20.86 18.05
CA LEU A 39 -6.86 -19.82 18.53
C LEU A 39 -7.60 -18.89 19.49
N ALA A 40 -6.89 -18.37 20.48
CA ALA A 40 -7.43 -17.31 21.31
C ALA A 40 -7.59 -16.04 20.47
N TRP A 41 -8.68 -15.29 20.68
CA TRP A 41 -8.98 -14.08 19.91
C TRP A 41 -7.83 -13.05 19.95
N TRP A 42 -7.12 -12.96 21.08
CA TRP A 42 -5.99 -12.04 21.27
C TRP A 42 -4.73 -12.44 20.47
N LEU A 43 -4.69 -13.64 19.89
CA LEU A 43 -3.71 -14.03 18.87
C LEU A 43 -4.22 -13.77 17.45
N VAL A 44 -5.50 -14.10 17.20
CA VAL A 44 -6.12 -13.92 15.89
C VAL A 44 -6.07 -12.46 15.43
N LEU A 45 -6.45 -11.53 16.31
CA LEU A 45 -6.50 -10.11 15.97
C LEU A 45 -5.14 -9.53 15.55
N PRO A 46 -4.04 -9.63 16.33
CA PRO A 46 -2.75 -9.07 15.92
C PRO A 46 -2.17 -9.77 14.70
N LEU A 47 -2.33 -11.10 14.55
CA LEU A 47 -1.85 -11.81 13.37
C LEU A 47 -2.60 -11.38 12.10
N ALA A 48 -3.93 -11.27 12.18
CA ALA A 48 -4.74 -10.77 11.07
C ALA A 48 -4.37 -9.32 10.75
N ALA A 49 -4.22 -8.46 11.75
CA ALA A 49 -3.80 -7.07 11.56
C ALA A 49 -2.44 -6.97 10.86
N TYR A 50 -1.47 -7.80 11.27
CA TYR A 50 -0.15 -7.86 10.63
C TYR A 50 -0.25 -8.31 9.16
N LEU A 51 -0.99 -9.38 8.87
CA LEU A 51 -1.18 -9.88 7.50
C LEU A 51 -1.88 -8.85 6.60
N ILE A 52 -2.90 -8.16 7.13
CA ILE A 52 -3.63 -7.11 6.40
C ILE A 52 -2.73 -5.88 6.18
N ALA A 53 -1.89 -5.52 7.15
CA ALA A 53 -0.89 -4.46 6.97
C ALA A 53 0.13 -4.84 5.89
N TRP A 54 0.63 -6.08 5.91
CA TRP A 54 1.56 -6.58 4.91
C TRP A 54 0.93 -6.67 3.50
N HIS A 55 -0.34 -7.04 3.41
CA HIS A 55 -1.13 -6.96 2.18
C HIS A 55 -1.16 -5.52 1.61
N GLY A 56 -1.19 -4.51 2.47
CA GLY A 56 -1.07 -3.12 2.04
C GLY A 56 0.26 -2.82 1.35
N SER A 57 1.37 -3.35 1.86
CA SER A 57 2.68 -3.24 1.19
C SER A 57 2.70 -3.97 -0.17
N LEU A 58 2.08 -5.15 -0.25
CA LEU A 58 1.93 -5.85 -1.54
C LEU A 58 1.11 -5.04 -2.53
N GLN A 59 0.02 -4.41 -2.07
CA GLN A 59 -0.79 -3.54 -2.93
C GLN A 59 -0.01 -2.33 -3.42
N HIS A 60 0.82 -1.71 -2.57
CA HIS A 60 1.71 -0.62 -2.97
C HIS A 60 2.61 -1.03 -4.13
N GLU A 61 3.24 -2.20 -4.03
CA GLU A 61 4.11 -2.73 -5.09
C GLU A 61 3.34 -2.97 -6.40
N VAL A 62 2.12 -3.53 -6.30
CA VAL A 62 1.27 -3.80 -7.47
C VAL A 62 0.73 -2.53 -8.13
N VAL A 63 0.55 -1.43 -7.38
CA VAL A 63 0.20 -0.12 -7.96
C VAL A 63 1.27 0.37 -8.95
N HIS A 64 2.53 0.00 -8.72
CA HIS A 64 3.67 0.31 -9.60
C HIS A 64 3.81 -0.67 -10.78
N ASP A 65 2.77 -1.46 -11.07
CA ASP A 65 2.72 -2.42 -12.17
C ASP A 65 3.72 -3.60 -12.06
N HIS A 66 4.09 -3.97 -10.84
CA HIS A 66 4.80 -5.22 -10.50
C HIS A 66 3.81 -6.35 -10.14
N PRO A 67 4.19 -7.64 -10.20
CA PRO A 67 5.51 -8.20 -10.52
C PRO A 67 5.71 -8.64 -11.98
N THR A 68 4.69 -8.47 -12.83
CA THR A 68 4.74 -8.85 -14.24
C THR A 68 4.50 -7.65 -15.15
N SER A 69 4.82 -7.75 -16.43
CA SER A 69 4.47 -6.71 -17.41
C SER A 69 2.97 -6.62 -17.71
N TRP A 70 2.15 -7.54 -17.21
CA TRP A 70 0.71 -7.58 -17.46
C TRP A 70 -0.07 -7.02 -16.27
N ARG A 71 -0.45 -5.75 -16.37
CA ARG A 71 -1.19 -5.00 -15.34
C ARG A 71 -2.44 -5.73 -14.81
N TRP A 72 -3.19 -6.39 -15.70
CA TRP A 72 -4.40 -7.12 -15.31
C TRP A 72 -4.08 -8.34 -14.44
N LEU A 73 -2.96 -9.03 -14.71
CA LEU A 73 -2.52 -10.17 -13.91
C LEU A 73 -2.04 -9.70 -12.53
N ASN A 74 -1.26 -8.62 -12.49
CA ASN A 74 -0.82 -8.02 -11.24
C ASN A 74 -2.01 -7.60 -10.37
N ARG A 75 -3.02 -6.97 -10.97
CA ARG A 75 -4.27 -6.61 -10.28
C ARG A 75 -4.97 -7.84 -9.68
N LEU A 76 -5.01 -8.97 -10.40
CA LEU A 76 -5.61 -10.20 -9.86
C LEU A 76 -4.86 -10.73 -8.64
N LEU A 77 -3.55 -10.51 -8.53
CA LEU A 77 -2.75 -10.95 -7.38
C LEU A 77 -3.14 -10.28 -6.06
N VAL A 78 -3.87 -9.16 -6.09
CA VAL A 78 -4.29 -8.41 -4.90
C VAL A 78 -5.82 -8.37 -4.74
N LEU A 79 -6.52 -9.23 -5.46
CA LEU A 79 -7.97 -9.40 -5.36
C LEU A 79 -8.33 -10.76 -4.73
N PRO A 80 -9.27 -10.79 -3.76
CA PRO A 80 -9.93 -9.64 -3.14
C PRO A 80 -8.96 -8.84 -2.23
N SER A 81 -9.22 -7.54 -2.09
CA SER A 81 -8.45 -6.67 -1.17
C SER A 81 -8.72 -7.08 0.28
N LEU A 82 -7.68 -7.45 1.03
CA LEU A 82 -7.80 -7.84 2.44
C LEU A 82 -8.05 -6.65 3.38
N TRP A 83 -7.99 -5.42 2.89
CA TRP A 83 -8.43 -4.25 3.65
C TRP A 83 -9.93 -4.26 3.89
N LEU A 84 -10.72 -4.88 3.02
CA LEU A 84 -12.19 -4.98 3.08
C LEU A 84 -12.95 -3.63 3.00
N TRP A 85 -12.35 -2.51 3.39
CA TRP A 85 -12.97 -1.18 3.37
C TRP A 85 -12.49 -0.29 2.22
N LEU A 86 -11.29 -0.53 1.67
CA LEU A 86 -10.73 0.22 0.55
C LEU A 86 -10.47 -0.70 -0.66
N PRO A 87 -11.26 -0.56 -1.74
CA PRO A 87 -11.01 -1.24 -3.00
C PRO A 87 -9.66 -0.88 -3.60
N PHE A 88 -8.98 -1.87 -4.18
CA PHE A 88 -7.65 -1.68 -4.78
C PHE A 88 -7.61 -0.58 -5.85
N GLU A 89 -8.67 -0.43 -6.65
CA GLU A 89 -8.71 0.58 -7.70
C GLU A 89 -8.76 2.01 -7.17
N LEU A 90 -9.53 2.25 -6.11
CA LEU A 90 -9.56 3.56 -5.45
C LEU A 90 -8.21 3.87 -4.78
N TYR A 91 -7.58 2.87 -4.18
CA TYR A 91 -6.23 3.01 -3.65
C TYR A 91 -5.24 3.38 -4.77
N ARG A 92 -5.26 2.66 -5.89
CA ARG A 92 -4.39 2.91 -7.04
C ARG A 92 -4.53 4.33 -7.59
N GLU A 93 -5.77 4.80 -7.75
CA GLU A 93 -6.04 6.17 -8.23
C GLU A 93 -5.53 7.24 -7.25
N SER A 94 -5.81 7.08 -5.95
CA SER A 94 -5.31 7.98 -4.90
C SER A 94 -3.79 8.01 -4.87
N HIS A 95 -3.15 6.83 -4.92
CA HIS A 95 -1.71 6.71 -4.82
C HIS A 95 -1.01 7.29 -6.07
N GLN A 96 -1.57 7.09 -7.26
CA GLN A 96 -1.06 7.73 -8.48
C GLN A 96 -1.18 9.26 -8.43
N ALA A 97 -2.21 9.80 -7.79
CA ALA A 97 -2.32 11.23 -7.56
C ALA A 97 -1.27 11.75 -6.57
N HIS A 98 -0.96 10.99 -5.52
CA HIS A 98 0.14 11.29 -4.57
C HIS A 98 1.51 11.35 -5.27
N HIS A 99 1.80 10.42 -6.20
CA HIS A 99 3.06 10.38 -6.96
C HIS A 99 3.25 11.53 -7.97
N ARG A 100 2.33 12.50 -8.04
CA ARG A 100 2.56 13.73 -8.79
C ARG A 100 3.56 14.59 -8.03
N ASN A 101 4.83 14.48 -8.43
CA ASN A 101 5.97 15.15 -7.78
C ASN A 101 5.75 16.65 -7.51
N GLU A 102 5.04 17.35 -8.40
CA GLU A 102 4.73 18.78 -8.27
C GLU A 102 3.86 19.14 -7.05
N PHE A 103 3.09 18.17 -6.55
CA PHE A 103 2.19 18.32 -5.40
C PHE A 103 2.58 17.45 -4.21
N LEU A 104 3.72 16.76 -4.27
CA LEU A 104 4.13 15.85 -3.20
C LEU A 104 4.17 16.59 -1.86
N THR A 105 3.51 16.04 -0.84
CA THR A 105 3.34 16.63 0.50
C THR A 105 2.46 17.89 0.59
N ASP A 106 1.87 18.34 -0.50
CA ASP A 106 0.94 19.49 -0.49
C ASP A 106 -0.33 19.14 0.33
N PRO A 107 -0.65 19.90 1.40
CA PRO A 107 -1.76 19.56 2.29
C PRO A 107 -3.16 19.71 1.67
N LEU A 108 -3.27 20.26 0.46
CA LEU A 108 -4.53 20.48 -0.26
C LEU A 108 -4.66 19.59 -1.50
N GLN A 109 -3.55 19.29 -2.17
CA GLN A 109 -3.55 18.62 -3.47
C GLN A 109 -3.10 17.16 -3.41
N ASP A 110 -2.25 16.82 -2.45
CA ASP A 110 -1.79 15.45 -2.25
C ASP A 110 -2.78 14.69 -1.34
N PRO A 111 -3.49 13.67 -1.86
CA PRO A 111 -4.50 12.95 -1.09
C PRO A 111 -3.90 12.11 0.06
N GLU A 112 -2.60 11.86 0.04
CA GLU A 112 -1.87 11.10 1.07
C GLU A 112 -0.99 12.02 1.94
N SER A 113 -1.13 13.34 1.81
CA SER A 113 -0.34 14.29 2.61
C SER A 113 -0.65 14.18 4.09
N TYR A 114 0.41 14.02 4.88
CA TYR A 114 0.34 14.06 6.34
C TYR A 114 0.34 15.49 6.91
N TYR A 115 0.61 16.48 6.06
CA TYR A 115 0.73 17.89 6.46
C TYR A 115 -0.61 18.61 6.49
N LEU A 116 -0.64 19.75 7.18
CA LEU A 116 -1.80 20.63 7.25
C LEU A 116 -1.38 22.03 6.83
N SER A 117 -2.30 22.75 6.19
CA SER A 117 -2.16 24.18 6.00
C SER A 117 -2.19 24.92 7.35
N ALA A 118 -1.63 26.13 7.40
CA ALA A 118 -1.64 26.94 8.61
C ALA A 118 -3.06 27.20 9.15
N ALA A 119 -4.04 27.41 8.26
CA ALA A 119 -5.44 27.60 8.64
C ALA A 119 -6.04 26.35 9.27
N GLN A 120 -5.80 25.16 8.68
CA GLN A 120 -6.26 23.88 9.26
C GLN A 120 -5.62 23.64 10.63
N TRP A 121 -4.32 23.95 10.79
CA TRP A 121 -3.62 23.83 12.07
C TRP A 121 -4.24 24.70 13.17
N GLN A 122 -4.51 25.97 12.87
CA GLN A 122 -5.10 26.93 13.82
C GLN A 122 -6.51 26.52 14.29
N GLN A 123 -7.24 25.74 13.46
CA GLN A 123 -8.57 25.22 13.81
C GLN A 123 -8.52 23.95 14.67
N LEU A 124 -7.36 23.30 14.82
CA LEU A 124 -7.26 22.10 15.63
C LEU A 124 -7.27 22.43 17.13
N PRO A 125 -7.96 21.63 17.97
CA PRO A 125 -7.84 21.75 19.41
C PRO A 125 -6.42 21.39 19.87
N PRO A 126 -5.93 21.94 21.01
CA PRO A 126 -4.54 21.80 21.45
C PRO A 126 -4.04 20.36 21.57
N TRP A 127 -4.90 19.40 21.97
CA TRP A 127 -4.51 18.00 22.08
C TRP A 127 -4.23 17.34 20.72
N ARG A 128 -4.95 17.74 19.65
CA ARG A 128 -4.68 17.25 18.28
C ARG A 128 -3.42 17.87 17.71
N GLN A 129 -3.16 19.13 18.05
CA GLN A 129 -1.89 19.79 17.74
C GLN A 129 -0.73 19.05 18.42
N ALA A 130 -0.84 18.78 19.72
CA ALA A 130 0.18 18.05 20.48
C ALA A 130 0.43 16.63 19.91
N LEU A 131 -0.63 15.88 19.58
CA LEU A 131 -0.52 14.56 18.97
C LEU A 131 0.18 14.62 17.60
N ARG A 132 -0.22 15.55 16.72
CA ARG A 132 0.45 15.72 15.42
C ARG A 132 1.89 16.18 15.56
N TRP A 133 2.16 17.02 16.57
CA TRP A 133 3.52 17.43 16.88
C TRP A 133 4.36 16.24 17.34
N SER A 134 3.83 15.36 18.19
CA SER A 134 4.56 14.16 18.65
C SER A 134 4.93 13.24 17.48
N TYR A 135 4.03 13.00 16.52
CA TYR A 135 4.35 12.23 15.30
C TYR A 135 5.40 12.89 14.41
N ASN A 136 5.66 14.19 14.56
CA ASN A 136 6.71 14.90 13.82
C ASN A 136 8.05 14.98 14.58
N THR A 137 8.14 14.36 15.76
CA THR A 137 9.42 14.16 16.46
C THR A 137 10.11 12.90 15.98
N VAL A 138 11.42 12.76 16.24
CA VAL A 138 12.16 11.53 15.96
C VAL A 138 11.52 10.32 16.65
N LEU A 139 11.18 10.44 17.95
CA LEU A 139 10.55 9.35 18.71
C LEU A 139 9.17 8.97 18.16
N GLY A 140 8.42 9.92 17.62
CA GLY A 140 7.11 9.63 17.02
C GLY A 140 7.19 9.00 15.63
N ARG A 141 8.39 8.93 15.03
CA ARG A 141 8.66 8.33 13.71
C ARG A 141 9.47 7.03 13.78
N LEU A 142 9.89 6.62 14.98
CA LEU A 142 10.53 5.32 15.27
C LEU A 142 9.48 4.34 15.78
#